data_AF-A0A1V4YWI6-F1
#
_entry.id   AF-A0A1V4YWI6-F1
#
_cell.length_a   1.000
_cell.length_b   1.000
_cell.length_c   1.000
_cell.angle_alpha   90.00
_cell.angle_beta   90.00
_cell.angle_gamma   90.00
#
_symmetry.space_group_name_H-M   'P 1'
#
loop_
_entity.id
_entity.type
_entity.pdbx_description
1 polymer ?
#
loop_
_entity_poly.entity_id
_entity_poly.type
_entity_poly.pdbx_seq_one_letter_code
_entity_poly.pdbx_strand_id
1 'polypeptide(L)'
;MARIIVCLAVHDDCTSREIEIVTGIKSSTVSIILKKLREDRIVRGEKKAEKPHDRGVMHYTLAGSMDDVLSILEEKKKKETSAYIDRIKKIKSRLK
;
A
#
# COMPACT_ATOMS: atom_id res chain seq x y z
N MET A 1 1.71 4.84 -6.06
CA MET A 1 1.95 4.29 -4.70
C MET A 1 2.43 5.37 -3.76
N ALA A 2 3.61 5.99 -3.98
CA ALA A 2 4.13 7.06 -3.12
C ALA A 2 3.12 8.21 -2.89
N ARG A 3 2.49 8.73 -3.95
CA ARG A 3 1.45 9.78 -3.83
C ARG A 3 0.26 9.39 -2.95
N ILE A 4 -0.11 8.10 -2.91
CA ILE A 4 -1.21 7.60 -2.07
C ILE A 4 -0.78 7.53 -0.61
N ILE A 5 0.45 7.05 -0.34
CA ILE A 5 1.01 7.03 1.02
C ILE A 5 1.12 8.46 1.57
N VAL A 6 1.65 9.39 0.78
CA VAL A 6 1.74 10.81 1.16
C VAL A 6 0.34 11.40 1.37
N CYS A 7 -0.61 11.10 0.48
CA CYS A 7 -2.00 11.53 0.65
C CYS A 7 -2.57 11.07 2.00
N LEU A 8 -2.38 9.80 2.36
CA LEU A 8 -2.87 9.23 3.63
C LEU A 8 -2.09 9.72 4.86
N ALA A 9 -0.86 10.20 4.67
CA ALA A 9 -0.08 10.81 5.75
C ALA A 9 -0.56 12.23 6.07
N VAL A 10 -1.05 12.95 5.07
CA VAL A 10 -1.54 14.34 5.19
C VAL A 10 -3.03 14.38 5.52
N HIS A 11 -3.79 13.53 4.84
CA HIS A 11 -5.24 13.42 4.96
C HIS A 11 -5.55 12.05 5.55
N ASP A 12 -5.73 12.00 6.86
CA ASP A 12 -6.19 10.78 7.51
C ASP A 12 -7.60 10.43 7.01
N ASP A 13 -7.95 9.15 7.06
CA ASP A 13 -9.30 8.62 6.81
C ASP A 13 -9.92 8.88 5.42
N CYS A 14 -9.18 8.64 4.34
CA CYS A 14 -9.65 8.90 2.97
C CYS A 14 -10.31 7.69 2.28
N THR A 15 -11.33 7.96 1.46
CA THR A 15 -11.90 7.01 0.49
C THR A 15 -11.08 6.92 -0.80
N SER A 16 -11.31 5.89 -1.62
CA SER A 16 -10.65 5.76 -2.92
C SER A 16 -10.96 6.91 -3.88
N ARG A 17 -12.13 7.55 -3.74
CA ARG A 17 -12.54 8.69 -4.57
C ARG A 17 -11.86 9.98 -4.13
N GLU A 18 -11.71 10.22 -2.84
CA GLU A 18 -10.97 11.38 -2.32
C GLU A 18 -9.49 11.29 -2.69
N ILE A 19 -8.90 10.09 -2.57
CA ILE A 19 -7.51 9.85 -3.02
C ILE A 19 -7.37 10.11 -4.52
N GLU A 20 -8.35 9.76 -5.35
CA GLU A 20 -8.33 10.09 -6.78
C GLU A 20 -8.31 11.61 -7.01
N ILE A 21 -9.17 12.35 -6.31
CA ILE A 21 -9.25 13.81 -6.44
C ILE A 21 -7.91 14.47 -6.06
N VAL A 22 -7.29 14.03 -4.96
CA VAL A 22 -6.02 14.61 -4.48
C VAL A 22 -4.83 14.21 -5.34
N THR A 23 -4.77 12.93 -5.75
CA THR A 23 -3.58 12.39 -6.42
C THR A 23 -3.66 12.39 -7.95
N GLY A 24 -4.84 12.59 -8.52
CA GLY A 24 -5.12 12.44 -9.95
C GLY A 24 -5.04 10.99 -10.45
N ILE A 25 -4.91 10.01 -9.55
CA ILE A 25 -4.86 8.59 -9.89
C ILE A 25 -6.29 8.05 -9.91
N LYS A 26 -6.71 7.46 -11.03
CA LYS A 26 -8.07 6.88 -11.17
C LYS A 26 -8.42 5.94 -10.01
N SER A 27 -9.65 6.01 -9.49
CA SER A 27 -10.10 5.23 -8.32
C SER A 27 -9.95 3.71 -8.53
N SER A 28 -10.07 3.21 -9.76
CA SER A 28 -9.79 1.80 -10.09
C SER A 28 -8.33 1.41 -9.83
N THR A 29 -7.39 2.26 -10.23
CA THR A 29 -5.95 2.08 -9.95
C THR A 29 -5.64 2.29 -8.48
N VAL A 30 -6.25 3.28 -7.83
CA VAL A 30 -6.15 3.50 -6.38
C VAL A 30 -6.56 2.25 -5.61
N SER A 31 -7.67 1.62 -5.98
CA SER A 31 -8.18 0.40 -5.34
C SER A 31 -7.20 -0.77 -5.43
N ILE A 32 -6.57 -0.96 -6.59
CA ILE A 32 -5.53 -1.99 -6.79
C ILE A 32 -4.33 -1.71 -5.89
N ILE A 33 -3.87 -0.45 -5.85
CA ILE A 33 -2.71 -0.07 -5.03
C ILE A 33 -3.04 -0.19 -3.54
N LEU A 34 -4.21 0.24 -3.09
CA LEU A 34 -4.66 0.14 -1.69
C LEU A 34 -4.79 -1.32 -1.25
N LYS A 35 -5.24 -2.22 -2.13
CA LYS A 35 -5.24 -3.66 -1.84
C LYS A 35 -3.83 -4.15 -1.55
N LYS A 36 -2.87 -3.84 -2.42
CA LYS A 36 -1.46 -4.22 -2.22
C LYS A 36 -0.87 -3.62 -0.94
N LEU A 37 -1.13 -2.33 -0.68
CA LEU A 37 -0.69 -1.65 0.52
C LEU A 37 -1.27 -2.28 1.80
N ARG A 38 -2.50 -2.80 1.74
CA ARG A 38 -3.15 -3.49 2.86
C ARG A 38 -2.53 -4.87 3.08
N GLU A 39 -2.24 -5.62 2.01
CA GLU A 39 -1.50 -6.88 2.07
C GLU A 39 -0.11 -6.68 2.69
N ASP A 40 0.54 -5.56 2.35
CA ASP A 40 1.83 -5.14 2.91
C ASP A 40 1.72 -4.54 4.32
N ARG A 41 0.51 -4.45 4.89
CA ARG A 41 0.21 -3.85 6.21
C ARG A 41 0.64 -2.38 6.35
N ILE A 42 0.75 -1.66 5.22
CA ILE A 42 1.08 -0.23 5.19
C ILE A 42 -0.16 0.63 5.42
N VAL A 43 -1.32 0.16 4.95
CA VAL A 43 -2.61 0.85 5.15
C VAL A 43 -3.61 -0.08 5.83
N ARG A 44 -4.44 0.52 6.69
CA ARG A 44 -5.68 -0.09 7.15
C ARG A 44 -6.83 0.42 6.29
N GLY A 45 -7.93 -0.30 6.31
CA GLY A 45 -9.17 0.37 5.95
C GLY A 45 -10.38 -0.33 6.50
N GLU A 46 -11.39 0.49 6.70
CA GLU A 46 -12.57 0.22 7.50
C GLU A 46 -13.78 0.62 6.70
N LYS A 47 -14.85 -0.18 6.82
CA LYS A 47 -16.11 0.15 6.17
C LYS A 47 -16.90 1.05 7.11
N LYS A 48 -17.14 2.29 6.70
CA LYS A 48 -17.92 3.26 7.47
C LYS A 48 -19.23 3.53 6.74
N ALA A 49 -20.33 3.46 7.48
CA ALA A 49 -21.66 3.81 6.98
C ALA A 49 -22.05 5.17 7.55
N GLU A 50 -22.45 6.10 6.71
CA GLU A 50 -22.87 7.43 7.17
C GLU A 50 -24.28 7.40 7.78
N LYS A 51 -25.09 6.40 7.42
CA LYS A 51 -26.47 6.24 7.87
C LYS A 51 -26.78 4.79 8.23
N PRO A 52 -27.73 4.55 9.16
CA PRO A 52 -28.29 3.21 9.38
C PRO A 52 -28.85 2.66 8.06
N HIS A 53 -28.45 1.43 7.70
CA HIS A 53 -28.78 0.72 6.44
C HIS A 53 -28.03 1.13 5.17
N ASP A 54 -27.05 2.04 5.24
CA ASP A 54 -26.15 2.25 4.11
C ASP A 54 -25.19 1.06 3.93
N ARG A 55 -24.84 0.75 2.68
CA ARG A 55 -23.85 -0.30 2.36
C ARG A 55 -22.48 0.06 2.91
N GLY A 56 -22.22 1.34 3.20
CA GLY A 56 -20.97 1.84 3.76
C GLY A 56 -19.83 1.88 2.73
N VAL A 57 -18.96 2.87 2.88
CA VAL A 57 -17.81 3.13 2.01
C VAL A 57 -16.54 2.69 2.72
N MET A 58 -15.56 2.20 1.95
CA MET A 58 -14.23 1.90 2.50
C MET A 58 -13.44 3.19 2.68
N HIS A 59 -13.02 3.44 3.91
CA HIS A 59 -12.05 4.46 4.27
C HIS A 59 -10.70 3.82 4.56
N TYR A 60 -9.63 4.55 4.30
CA TYR A 60 -8.25 4.07 4.40
C TYR A 60 -7.42 5.04 5.22
N THR A 61 -6.55 4.48 6.05
CA THR A 61 -5.61 5.21 6.92
C THR A 61 -4.25 4.53 6.87
N LEU A 62 -3.18 5.25 7.21
CA LEU A 62 -1.88 4.61 7.43
C LEU A 62 -1.96 3.68 8.64
N ALA A 63 -1.30 2.52 8.53
CA ALA A 63 -1.28 1.54 9.63
C ALA A 63 -0.34 1.96 10.79
N GLY A 64 0.57 2.90 10.54
CA GLY A 64 1.53 3.39 11.52
C GLY A 64 2.06 4.77 11.11
N SER A 65 3.13 5.19 11.78
CA SER A 65 3.86 6.40 11.41
C SER A 65 4.52 6.29 10.04
N MET A 66 4.97 7.42 9.48
CA MET A 66 5.74 7.40 8.23
C MET A 66 7.02 6.56 8.37
N ASP A 67 7.68 6.60 9.53
CA ASP A 67 8.89 5.83 9.80
C ASP A 67 8.61 4.31 9.80
N ASP A 68 7.46 3.88 10.30
CA ASP A 68 7.02 2.49 10.22
C ASP A 68 6.82 2.06 8.76
N VAL A 69 6.18 2.93 7.96
CA VAL A 69 5.94 2.67 6.54
C VAL A 69 7.25 2.54 5.77
N LEU A 70 8.21 3.44 6.02
CA LEU A 70 9.53 3.40 5.40
C LEU A 70 10.27 2.12 5.79
N SER A 71 10.25 1.75 7.07
CA SER A 71 10.87 0.52 7.57
C SER A 71 10.33 -0.74 6.88
N ILE A 72 9.00 -0.83 6.70
CA ILE A 72 8.36 -1.94 5.98
C ILE A 72 8.82 -2.00 4.52
N LEU A 73 8.88 -0.85 3.84
CA LEU A 73 9.28 -0.77 2.43
C LEU A 73 10.75 -1.15 2.24
N GLU A 74 11.64 -0.69 3.12
CA GLU A 74 13.06 -1.02 3.12
C GLU A 74 13.29 -2.52 3.32
N GLU A 75 12.65 -3.11 4.34
CA GLU A 75 12.79 -4.54 4.63
C GLU A 75 12.26 -5.39 3.47
N LYS A 76 11.13 -4.99 2.87
CA LYS A 76 10.60 -5.65 1.68
C LYS A 76 11.58 -5.59 0.52
N LYS A 77 12.18 -4.42 0.27
CA LYS A 77 13.17 -4.24 -0.80
C LYS A 77 14.43 -5.05 -0.57
N LYS A 78 14.88 -5.16 0.69
CA LYS A 78 16.03 -5.98 1.09
C LYS A 78 15.77 -7.45 0.84
N LYS A 79 14.58 -7.96 1.21
CA LYS A 79 14.16 -9.35 0.94
C LYS A 79 14.08 -9.66 -0.55
N GLU A 80 13.48 -8.77 -1.34
CA GLU A 80 13.43 -8.92 -2.80
C GLU A 80 14.85 -9.01 -3.39
N THR A 81 15.72 -8.09 -3.01
CA THR A 81 17.12 -8.07 -3.46
C THR A 81 17.87 -9.34 -3.09
N SER A 82 17.71 -9.83 -1.85
CA SER A 82 18.32 -11.10 -1.42
C SER A 82 17.83 -12.27 -2.25
N ALA A 83 16.51 -12.37 -2.49
CA ALA A 83 15.94 -13.43 -3.30
C ALA A 83 16.45 -13.41 -4.75
N TYR A 84 16.67 -12.23 -5.33
CA TYR A 84 17.31 -12.11 -6.65
C TYR A 84 18.75 -12.61 -6.65
N ILE A 85 19.54 -12.22 -5.66
CA ILE A 85 20.94 -12.67 -5.51
C ILE A 85 20.99 -14.20 -5.37
N ASP A 86 20.12 -14.79 -4.56
CA ASP A 86 20.09 -16.24 -4.34
C ASP A 86 19.69 -17.00 -5.61
N ARG A 87 18.75 -16.47 -6.40
CA ARG A 87 18.42 -17.01 -7.72
C ARG A 87 19.63 -16.95 -8.67
N ILE A 88 20.34 -15.84 -8.71
CA ILE A 88 21.55 -15.68 -9.53
C ILE A 88 22.61 -16.70 -9.11
N LYS A 89 22.86 -16.87 -7.81
CA LYS A 89 23.81 -17.87 -7.29
C LYS A 89 23.43 -19.29 -7.70
N LYS A 90 22.14 -19.65 -7.58
CA LYS A 90 21.61 -20.97 -7.97
C LYS A 90 21.73 -21.25 -9.47
N ILE A 91 21.59 -20.23 -10.31
CA ILE A 91 21.80 -20.36 -11.76
C ILE A 91 23.29 -20.55 -12.06
N LYS A 92 24.17 -19.73 -11.46
CA LYS A 92 25.63 -19.85 -11.64
C LYS A 92 26.15 -21.23 -11.23
N SER A 93 25.62 -21.84 -10.17
CA SER A 93 26.03 -23.18 -9.74
C SER A 93 25.59 -24.30 -10.67
N ARG A 94 24.62 -24.06 -11.56
CA ARG A 94 24.14 -25.03 -12.57
C ARG A 94 24.80 -24.87 -13.93
N LEU A 95 25.58 -23.79 -14.12
CA LEU A 95 26.34 -23.49 -15.33
C LEU A 95 27.82 -23.89 -15.22
N LYS A 96 28.22 -24.49 -14.08
CA LYS A 96 29.49 -25.20 -13.88
C LYS A 96 29.25 -26.69 -14.02
#